data_AF-A0A1Y5T9G0-F1
#
_entry.id   AF-A0A1Y5T9G0-F1
#
_cell.length_a   1.000
_cell.length_b   1.000
_cell.length_c   1.000
_cell.angle_alpha   90.00
_cell.angle_beta   90.00
_cell.angle_gamma   90.00
#
_symmetry.space_group_name_H-M   'P 1'
#
loop_
_entity.id
_entity.type
_entity.pdbx_description
1 polymer ?
#
loop_
_entity_poly.entity_id
_entity_poly.type
_entity_poly.pdbx_seq_one_letter_code
_entity_poly.pdbx_strand_id
1 'polypeptide(L)'
;MIGWLAAAAMVASFFLPWVSLFGTDLGPIDFANGDAPDIGGYPWRLYVLAASFPFAALAVVLVVIRRKAGLAMLIAGGIPVGLIAEPLIRAAADWGDVAQQLPQPTVGDGAQVWDTVREFIGLGLPIYVVAALLLFVIGLTRTLRGT
;
A
#
# COMPACT_ATOMS: atom_id res chain seq x y z
N MET A 1 4.37 -0.13 21.19
CA MET A 1 5.09 0.98 20.53
C MET A 1 5.14 0.81 19.01
N ILE A 2 5.24 -0.40 18.47
CA ILE A 2 5.36 -0.66 17.01
C ILE A 2 4.28 0.00 16.12
N GLY A 3 3.04 0.18 16.59
CA GLY A 3 1.95 0.70 15.75
C GLY A 3 2.16 2.10 15.17
N TRP A 4 2.85 3.01 15.86
CA TRP A 4 3.12 4.33 15.29
C TRP A 4 4.23 4.29 14.24
N LEU A 5 5.20 3.39 14.39
CA LEU A 5 6.25 3.17 13.39
C LEU A 5 5.65 2.62 12.10
N ALA A 6 4.75 1.64 12.20
CA ALA A 6 4.04 1.11 11.04
C ALA A 6 3.18 2.20 10.37
N ALA A 7 2.45 3.01 11.15
CA ALA A 7 1.65 4.10 10.61
C ALA A 7 2.52 5.16 9.92
N ALA A 8 3.63 5.54 10.55
CA ALA A 8 4.58 6.48 9.97
C ALA A 8 5.26 5.93 8.71
N ALA A 9 5.62 4.64 8.69
CA ALA A 9 6.19 3.99 7.52
C ALA A 9 5.21 3.94 6.34
N MET A 10 3.93 3.65 6.60
CA MET A 10 2.87 3.67 5.58
C MET A 10 2.64 5.08 5.03
N VAL A 11 2.69 6.11 5.88
CA VAL A 11 2.60 7.50 5.42
C VAL A 11 3.84 7.86 4.60
N ALA A 12 5.04 7.52 5.09
CA ALA A 12 6.29 7.81 4.40
C ALA A 12 6.36 7.14 3.03
N SER A 13 5.80 5.94 2.86
CA SER A 13 5.80 5.25 1.57
C SER A 13 5.00 5.98 0.49
N PHE A 14 4.01 6.82 0.85
CA PHE A 14 3.32 7.69 -0.11
C PHE A 14 4.26 8.70 -0.76
N PHE A 15 5.24 9.20 0.00
CA PHE A 15 6.17 10.23 -0.46
C PHE A 15 7.41 9.65 -1.12
N LEU A 16 7.70 8.34 -0.96
CA LEU A 16 8.87 7.71 -1.56
C LEU A 16 8.95 7.87 -3.09
N PRO A 17 7.86 7.73 -3.86
CA PRO A 17 7.88 8.00 -5.30
C PRO A 17 8.27 9.43 -5.67
N TRP A 18 8.08 10.40 -4.76
CA TRP A 18 8.42 11.81 -4.98
C TRP A 18 9.87 12.14 -4.61
N VAL A 19 10.55 11.23 -3.92
CA VAL A 19 11.96 11.41 -3.60
C VAL A 19 12.76 10.94 -4.81
N SER A 20 13.42 11.88 -5.49
CA SER A 20 14.16 11.70 -6.75
C SER A 20 15.36 10.74 -6.69
N LEU A 21 15.49 9.92 -5.65
CA LEU A 21 16.56 8.94 -5.47
C LEU A 21 16.62 7.89 -6.60
N PHE A 22 15.56 7.76 -7.42
CA PHE A 22 15.46 6.76 -8.48
C PHE A 22 15.02 7.29 -9.86
N GLY A 23 15.00 8.61 -10.08
CA GLY A 23 14.84 9.21 -11.42
C GLY A 23 13.41 9.25 -11.99
N THR A 24 12.37 9.12 -11.18
CA THR A 24 10.98 9.36 -11.59
C THR A 24 10.57 10.79 -11.26
N ASP A 25 10.49 11.64 -12.29
CA ASP A 25 10.18 13.07 -12.24
C ASP A 25 8.68 13.37 -12.05
N LEU A 26 7.98 12.61 -11.21
CA LEU A 26 6.56 12.84 -10.93
C LEU A 26 6.41 13.32 -9.49
N GLY A 27 6.66 14.61 -9.32
CA GLY A 27 6.53 15.33 -8.07
C GLY A 27 5.19 16.06 -7.92
N PRO A 28 4.90 16.61 -6.73
CA PRO A 28 3.68 17.38 -6.48
C PRO A 28 3.51 18.61 -7.38
N ILE A 29 4.61 19.14 -7.89
CA ILE A 29 4.65 20.31 -8.76
C ILE A 29 4.10 20.00 -10.15
N ASP A 30 4.25 18.78 -10.65
CA ASP A 30 3.77 18.39 -11.98
C ASP A 30 2.23 18.34 -12.02
N PHE A 31 1.61 18.04 -10.87
CA PHE A 31 0.15 18.16 -10.68
C PHE A 31 -0.33 19.62 -10.67
N ALA A 32 0.50 20.55 -10.19
CA ALA A 32 0.18 21.98 -10.18
C ALA A 32 0.38 22.62 -11.56
N ASN A 33 1.33 22.11 -12.35
CA ASN A 33 1.65 22.61 -13.69
C ASN A 33 0.74 22.04 -14.79
N GLY A 34 -0.07 21.02 -14.47
CA GLY A 34 -0.96 20.36 -15.44
C GLY A 34 -0.29 19.28 -16.29
N ASP A 35 0.95 18.93 -15.96
CA ASP A 35 1.74 17.86 -16.61
C ASP A 35 1.45 16.47 -16.00
N ALA A 36 0.63 16.41 -14.95
CA ALA A 36 0.27 15.18 -14.29
C ALA A 36 -0.77 14.34 -15.07
N PRO A 37 -0.76 13.01 -14.88
CA PRO A 37 -1.78 12.12 -15.39
C PRO A 37 -3.19 12.53 -14.92
N ASP A 38 -4.18 12.45 -15.80
CA ASP A 38 -5.58 12.66 -15.44
C ASP A 38 -6.02 11.62 -14.39
N ILE A 39 -6.23 12.10 -13.17
CA ILE A 39 -6.62 11.27 -12.04
C ILE A 39 -8.10 10.86 -12.07
N GLY A 40 -8.94 11.46 -12.92
CA GLY A 40 -10.38 11.19 -13.00
C GLY A 40 -10.75 9.86 -13.68
N GLY A 41 -9.83 9.32 -14.49
CA GLY A 41 -10.03 8.05 -15.21
C GLY A 41 -9.57 6.80 -14.46
N TYR A 42 -9.02 6.95 -13.25
CA TYR A 42 -8.45 5.82 -12.53
C TYR A 42 -9.51 4.86 -11.97
N PRO A 43 -9.20 3.55 -11.88
CA PRO A 43 -10.08 2.60 -11.22
C PRO A 43 -10.40 3.04 -9.79
N TRP A 44 -11.66 2.90 -9.38
CA TRP A 44 -12.11 3.35 -8.05
C TRP A 44 -11.31 2.78 -6.88
N ARG A 45 -10.73 1.58 -7.08
CA ARG A 45 -9.83 0.90 -6.15
C ARG A 45 -8.62 1.77 -5.78
N LEU A 46 -8.10 2.58 -6.71
CA LEU A 46 -6.98 3.49 -6.45
C LEU A 46 -7.37 4.64 -5.53
N TYR A 47 -8.60 5.19 -5.64
CA TYR A 47 -9.07 6.19 -4.67
C TYR A 47 -9.25 5.60 -3.28
N VAL A 48 -9.75 4.37 -3.20
CA VAL A 48 -9.89 3.65 -1.92
C VAL A 48 -8.51 3.37 -1.31
N LEU A 49 -7.55 2.93 -2.13
CA LEU A 49 -6.15 2.78 -1.70
C LEU A 49 -5.57 4.10 -1.19
N ALA A 50 -5.80 5.21 -1.91
CA ALA A 50 -5.36 6.53 -1.50
C ALA A 50 -5.99 6.96 -0.17
N ALA A 51 -7.24 6.59 0.10
CA ALA A 51 -7.91 6.88 1.37
C ALA A 51 -7.24 6.21 2.58
N SER A 52 -6.46 5.14 2.39
CA SER A 52 -5.71 4.49 3.48
C SER A 52 -4.64 5.40 4.11
N PHE A 53 -4.04 6.32 3.35
CA PHE A 53 -2.97 7.21 3.84
C PHE A 53 -3.47 8.23 4.87
N PRO A 54 -4.59 8.96 4.65
CA PRO A 54 -5.21 9.78 5.69
C PRO A 54 -5.51 9.02 6.99
N PHE A 55 -5.97 7.76 6.92
CA PHE A 55 -6.20 6.96 8.13
C PHE A 55 -4.90 6.58 8.84
N ALA A 56 -3.84 6.27 8.09
CA ALA A 56 -2.51 6.04 8.66
C ALA A 56 -1.96 7.30 9.33
N ALA A 57 -2.09 8.47 8.70
CA ALA A 57 -1.69 9.76 9.28
C ALA A 57 -2.50 10.08 10.55
N LEU A 58 -3.83 9.87 10.51
CA LEU A 58 -4.68 10.00 11.69
C LEU A 58 -4.23 9.06 12.82
N ALA A 59 -3.88 7.82 12.50
CA ALA A 59 -3.37 6.87 13.48
C ALA A 59 -2.06 7.35 14.13
N VAL A 60 -1.13 7.95 13.36
CA VAL A 60 0.09 8.57 13.91
C VAL A 60 -0.29 9.67 14.89
N VAL A 61 -1.14 10.62 14.47
CA VAL A 61 -1.57 11.75 15.31
C VAL A 61 -2.20 11.25 16.60
N LEU A 62 -3.14 10.30 16.51
CA LEU A 62 -3.83 9.72 17.68
C LEU A 62 -2.84 9.06 18.66
N VAL A 63 -1.82 8.35 18.17
CA VAL A 63 -0.79 7.78 19.06
C VAL A 63 0.05 8.86 19.73
N VAL A 64 0.45 9.91 19.00
CA VAL A 64 1.24 11.02 19.55
C VAL A 64 0.50 11.73 20.67
N ILE A 65 -0.81 11.98 20.51
CA ILE A 65 -1.66 12.57 21.55
C ILE A 65 -2.13 11.54 22.61
N ARG A 66 -1.57 10.33 22.60
CA ARG A 66 -1.89 9.22 23.54
C ARG A 66 -3.37 8.84 23.57
N ARG A 67 -4.07 8.94 22.43
CA ARG A 67 -5.46 8.49 22.25
C ARG A 67 -5.54 7.12 21.58
N LYS A 68 -6.73 6.52 21.67
CA LYS A 68 -7.05 5.23 21.05
C LYS A 68 -6.94 5.33 19.53
N ALA A 69 -5.96 4.64 18.96
CA ALA A 69 -5.69 4.65 17.52
C ALA A 69 -6.10 3.33 16.83
N GLY A 70 -6.61 2.34 17.59
CA GLY A 70 -6.88 0.99 17.09
C GLY A 70 -7.76 0.96 15.83
N LEU A 71 -8.88 1.68 15.84
CA LEU A 71 -9.81 1.73 14.71
C LEU A 71 -9.18 2.39 13.47
N ALA A 72 -8.47 3.51 13.66
CA ALA A 72 -7.79 4.19 12.56
C ALA A 72 -6.70 3.30 11.94
N MET A 73 -5.92 2.58 12.76
CA MET A 73 -4.93 1.60 12.30
C MET A 73 -5.58 0.44 11.55
N LEU A 74 -6.71 -0.05 12.06
CA LEU A 74 -7.44 -1.16 11.45
C LEU A 74 -7.97 -0.76 10.07
N ILE A 75 -8.56 0.43 9.93
CA ILE A 75 -9.05 0.92 8.63
C ILE A 75 -7.87 1.16 7.68
N ALA A 76 -6.80 1.82 8.16
CA ALA A 76 -5.61 2.09 7.36
C ALA A 76 -5.00 0.82 6.77
N GLY A 77 -4.79 -0.22 7.58
CA GLY A 77 -4.25 -1.50 7.11
C GLY A 77 -5.28 -2.37 6.39
N GLY A 78 -6.55 -2.31 6.80
CA GLY A 78 -7.61 -3.16 6.28
C GLY A 78 -8.00 -2.86 4.84
N ILE A 79 -7.93 -1.60 4.42
CA ILE A 79 -8.20 -1.20 3.03
C ILE A 79 -7.27 -1.94 2.04
N PRO A 80 -5.94 -1.77 2.09
CA PRO A 80 -5.03 -2.46 1.19
C PRO A 80 -5.07 -3.97 1.35
N VAL A 81 -5.17 -4.48 2.59
CA VAL A 81 -5.30 -5.93 2.82
C VAL A 81 -6.55 -6.49 2.15
N GLY A 82 -7.69 -5.82 2.26
CA GLY A 82 -8.94 -6.24 1.60
C GLY A 82 -8.84 -6.20 0.07
N LEU A 83 -8.22 -5.14 -0.48
CA LEU A 83 -8.03 -5.00 -1.93
C LEU A 83 -7.05 -6.04 -2.50
N ILE A 84 -6.06 -6.48 -1.73
CA ILE A 84 -5.13 -7.56 -2.12
C ILE A 84 -5.75 -8.95 -1.89
N ALA A 85 -6.53 -9.13 -0.81
CA ALA A 85 -7.14 -10.40 -0.48
C ALA A 85 -8.24 -10.80 -1.49
N GLU A 86 -9.03 -9.86 -1.99
CA GLU A 86 -10.09 -10.14 -2.97
C GLU A 86 -9.59 -10.90 -4.22
N PRO A 87 -8.59 -10.41 -4.97
CA PRO A 87 -8.07 -11.14 -6.13
C PRO A 87 -7.39 -12.45 -5.74
N LEU A 88 -6.73 -12.52 -4.57
CA LEU A 88 -6.14 -13.77 -4.09
C LEU A 88 -7.19 -14.83 -3.77
N ILE A 89 -8.33 -14.45 -3.19
CA ILE A 89 -9.43 -15.36 -2.88
C ILE A 89 -10.14 -15.81 -4.16
N ARG A 90 -10.35 -14.90 -5.12
CA ARG A 90 -10.92 -15.26 -6.42
C ARG A 90 -9.99 -16.20 -7.18
N ALA A 91 -8.69 -15.86 -7.23
CA ALA A 91 -7.68 -16.73 -7.78
C ALA A 91 -7.73 -18.09 -7.08
N ALA A 92 -7.69 -18.14 -5.73
CA ALA A 92 -7.80 -19.33 -4.87
C ALA A 92 -8.98 -20.24 -5.24
N ALA A 93 -10.15 -19.64 -5.49
CA ALA A 93 -11.36 -20.35 -5.91
C ALA A 93 -11.22 -20.94 -7.33
N ASP A 94 -10.47 -20.27 -8.20
CA ASP A 94 -10.24 -20.64 -9.59
C ASP A 94 -8.96 -21.51 -9.80
N TRP A 95 -8.17 -21.82 -8.75
CA TRP A 95 -6.92 -22.61 -8.87
C TRP A 95 -7.13 -24.00 -9.47
N GLY A 96 -8.35 -24.55 -9.36
CA GLY A 96 -8.71 -25.81 -10.01
C GLY A 96 -8.61 -25.75 -11.54
N ASP A 97 -8.93 -24.60 -12.14
CA ASP A 97 -8.98 -24.40 -13.60
C ASP A 97 -7.74 -23.66 -14.13
N VAL A 98 -7.14 -22.77 -13.32
CA VAL A 98 -5.99 -21.94 -13.70
C VAL A 98 -4.69 -22.74 -13.77
N ALA A 99 -4.50 -23.76 -12.93
CA ALA A 99 -3.27 -24.56 -12.91
C ALA A 99 -2.97 -25.31 -14.22
N GLN A 100 -4.00 -25.59 -15.03
CA GLN A 100 -3.85 -26.24 -16.34
C GLN A 100 -3.66 -25.26 -17.51
N GLN A 101 -3.93 -23.96 -17.31
CA GLN A 101 -3.92 -22.95 -18.39
C GLN A 101 -2.79 -21.93 -18.25
N LEU A 102 -2.00 -21.98 -17.17
CA LEU A 102 -0.90 -21.05 -17.00
C LEU A 102 0.18 -21.32 -18.06
N PRO A 103 0.52 -20.33 -18.91
CA PRO A 103 1.72 -20.37 -19.73
C PRO A 103 2.91 -20.63 -18.81
N GLN A 104 3.77 -21.58 -19.17
CA GLN A 104 5.01 -21.76 -18.44
C GLN A 104 5.74 -20.41 -18.38
N PRO A 105 6.18 -19.97 -17.19
CA PRO A 105 6.80 -18.65 -17.04
C PRO A 105 8.02 -18.61 -17.94
N THR A 106 7.91 -17.91 -19.07
CA THR A 106 9.05 -17.49 -19.87
C THR A 106 9.84 -16.59 -18.94
N VAL A 107 10.94 -17.12 -18.42
CA VAL A 107 11.88 -16.36 -17.59
C VAL A 107 12.48 -15.31 -18.51
N GLY A 108 11.83 -14.14 -18.58
CA GLY A 108 12.39 -12.96 -19.19
C GLY A 108 13.73 -12.67 -18.53
N ASP A 109 14.70 -12.23 -19.32
CA ASP A 109 16.07 -11.91 -18.93
C ASP A 109 16.17 -11.43 -17.47
N GLY A 110 17.08 -12.02 -16.69
CA GLY A 110 17.22 -11.68 -15.26
C GLY A 110 17.43 -10.18 -14.99
N ALA A 111 17.89 -9.43 -15.99
CA ALA A 111 17.94 -7.96 -15.98
C ALA A 111 16.55 -7.30 -15.91
N GLN A 112 15.57 -7.80 -16.67
CA GLN A 112 14.20 -7.26 -16.67
C GLN A 112 13.49 -7.52 -15.33
N VAL A 113 13.75 -8.68 -14.70
CA VAL A 113 13.29 -8.98 -13.34
C VAL A 113 13.91 -8.02 -12.33
N TRP A 114 15.22 -7.74 -12.45
CA TRP A 114 15.92 -6.83 -11.55
C TRP A 114 15.42 -5.38 -11.67
N ASP A 115 15.17 -4.89 -12.88
CA ASP A 115 14.64 -3.55 -13.10
C ASP A 115 13.21 -3.41 -12.57
N THR A 116 12.38 -4.45 -12.74
CA THR A 116 11.02 -4.49 -12.17
C THR A 116 11.05 -4.47 -10.63
N VAL A 117 11.98 -5.23 -10.01
CA VAL A 117 12.15 -5.23 -8.55
C VAL A 117 12.64 -3.87 -8.06
N ARG A 118 13.57 -3.22 -8.79
CA ARG A 118 14.05 -1.88 -8.45
C ARG A 118 12.92 -0.85 -8.54
N GLU A 119 12.11 -0.88 -9.59
CA GLU A 119 10.94 -0.01 -9.75
C GLU A 119 9.93 -0.25 -8.62
N PHE A 120 9.63 -1.51 -8.30
CA PHE A 120 8.74 -1.90 -7.22
C PHE A 120 9.22 -1.38 -5.84
N ILE A 121 10.52 -1.44 -5.57
CA ILE A 121 11.13 -0.89 -4.35
C ILE A 121 11.09 0.65 -4.36
N GLY A 122 11.41 1.27 -5.50
CA GLY A 122 11.39 2.72 -5.69
C GLY A 122 10.00 3.33 -5.47
N LEU A 123 8.95 2.58 -5.83
CA LEU A 123 7.55 2.97 -5.58
C LEU A 123 7.14 2.89 -4.09
N GLY A 124 8.01 2.40 -3.19
CA GLY A 124 7.70 2.24 -1.77
C GLY A 124 6.67 1.15 -1.47
N LEU A 125 6.30 0.35 -2.47
CA LEU A 125 5.26 -0.68 -2.43
C LEU A 125 5.52 -1.77 -1.37
N PRO A 126 6.74 -2.32 -1.20
CA PRO A 126 7.02 -3.28 -0.14
C PRO A 126 6.79 -2.70 1.25
N ILE A 127 7.24 -1.46 1.48
CA ILE A 127 7.10 -0.77 2.76
C ILE A 127 5.61 -0.53 3.04
N TYR A 128 4.87 -0.08 2.03
CA TYR A 128 3.43 0.11 2.11
C TYR A 128 2.70 -1.18 2.50
N VAL A 129 2.96 -2.30 1.82
CA VAL A 129 2.28 -3.59 2.08
C VAL A 129 2.63 -4.13 3.46
N VAL A 130 3.89 -4.11 3.86
CA VAL A 130 4.33 -4.57 5.18
C VAL A 130 3.71 -3.70 6.28
N ALA A 131 3.73 -2.39 6.10
CA ALA A 131 3.13 -1.46 7.06
C ALA A 131 1.62 -1.65 7.16
N ALA A 132 0.92 -1.85 6.04
CA ALA A 132 -0.50 -2.15 6.00
C ALA A 132 -0.87 -3.42 6.78
N LEU A 133 -0.13 -4.52 6.57
CA LEU A 133 -0.34 -5.78 7.30
C LEU A 133 -0.13 -5.59 8.81
N LEU A 134 0.94 -4.89 9.20
CA LEU A 134 1.20 -4.58 10.60
C LEU A 134 0.09 -3.73 11.21
N LEU A 135 -0.37 -2.69 10.51
CA LEU A 135 -1.46 -1.83 10.97
C LEU A 135 -2.79 -2.59 11.11
N PHE A 136 -3.08 -3.50 10.18
CA PHE A 136 -4.27 -4.34 10.27
C PHE A 136 -4.24 -5.21 11.54
N VAL A 137 -3.16 -5.95 11.78
CA VAL A 137 -3.02 -6.84 12.95
C VAL A 137 -3.00 -6.04 14.25
N ILE A 138 -2.25 -4.93 14.30
CA ILE A 138 -2.15 -4.08 15.49
C ILE A 138 -3.50 -3.40 15.77
N GLY A 139 -4.14 -2.88 14.73
CA GLY A 139 -5.44 -2.22 14.80
C GLY A 139 -6.53 -3.16 15.28
N LEU A 140 -6.56 -4.40 14.76
CA LEU A 140 -7.48 -5.44 15.21
C LEU A 140 -7.27 -5.75 16.69
N THR A 141 -6.02 -6.02 17.08
CA THR A 141 -5.67 -6.35 18.47
C THR A 141 -6.06 -5.23 19.44
N ARG A 142 -5.80 -3.97 19.06
CA ARG A 142 -6.09 -2.78 19.88
C ARG A 142 -7.58 -2.50 20.00
N THR A 143 -8.30 -2.62 18.89
CA THR A 143 -9.76 -2.43 18.86
C THR A 143 -10.46 -3.47 19.73
N LEU A 144 -10.04 -4.74 19.64
CA LEU A 144 -10.59 -5.82 20.47
C LEU A 144 -10.25 -5.67 21.96
N ARG A 145 -9.10 -5.08 22.29
CA ARG A 145 -8.68 -4.81 23.68
C ARG A 145 -9.25 -3.49 24.24
N GLY A 146 -9.91 -2.67 23.43
CA GLY A 146 -10.42 -1.37 23.82
C GLY A 146 -9.34 -0.32 24.14
N THR A 147 -8.11 -0.52 23.67
CA THR A 147 -6.93 0.36 23.89
C THR A 147 -6.59 1.15 22.63
#